data_AF-A0A972IQR8-F1
#
_entry.id   AF-A0A972IQR8-F1
#
_cell.length_a   1.000
_cell.length_b   1.000
_cell.length_c   1.000
_cell.angle_alpha   90.00
_cell.angle_beta   90.00
_cell.angle_gamma   90.00
#
_symmetry.space_group_name_H-M   'P 1'
#
loop_
_entity.id
_entity.type
_entity.pdbx_description
1 polymer ?
#
loop_
_entity_poly.entity_id
_entity_poly.type
_entity_poly.pdbx_seq_one_letter_code
_entity_poly.pdbx_strand_id
1 'polypeptide(L)'
;MPKGSKTTHQDFLNRLSEEYPNYNDIEVLDEYVSYVSKIKCKCKLCGNVWSTTPKQLLQDKQKCPRCLKQNKSITHDEFIERVKNNNPHFDKFIFLTKYINMATPIKLQCKDCGHIWETRPYDLTGKGVDCPSCSGNATATHEMFLKRFKQKNKNFNDIELLSKYEGATHRIDCRCKICNHYWSPLASSLLQGSGCHECAKKRIAKVNIVYLEKSRSTNPAAMPMTNEEFIIKLQSKNCNFKNIELLTPYTGSKRRVKCKCKKCGCEWETLPSSLLNGSGCPECAHTSTSFMEQFIYKALVQSLKQTEILNRDKKLIGRELDILVPSYKFAVEIGSWKWHKDIIDSDLKKQELCAKKGYRLFIIYDVCKTNSNKIKKKDIWTYPYDLSDEKDYKSLKELVGNILRINDIPNTIDGSYWDEIVSYAYEHSQRVDFEEYKRRLQKSNKNYDDIEIIGPYTKLSAKIKCRCKKCGHIFEPIAFDLLRRNTGCIICRNKETRARKRKVDLIAEWRRKNPNGNKKQCHKETGISYVTVLKWWNG
;
A
#
# COMPACT_ATOMS: atom_id res chain seq x y z
N MET A 1 92.29 54.19 13.29
CA MET A 1 91.28 53.34 13.95
C MET A 1 90.78 54.02 15.22
N PRO A 2 89.50 54.42 15.29
CA PRO A 2 88.75 54.36 16.53
C PRO A 2 88.08 53.00 16.63
N LYS A 3 88.28 52.28 17.75
CA LYS A 3 87.61 51.01 18.04
C LYS A 3 86.09 51.26 18.00
N GLY A 4 85.40 50.67 17.02
CA GLY A 4 83.95 50.77 16.91
C GLY A 4 83.32 50.30 18.22
N SER A 5 82.52 51.17 18.83
CA SER A 5 81.76 50.85 20.04
C SER A 5 80.95 49.57 19.80
N LYS A 6 81.15 48.55 20.64
CA LYS A 6 80.30 47.34 20.61
C LYS A 6 78.91 47.76 21.06
N THR A 7 77.93 47.71 20.16
CA THR A 7 76.52 47.98 20.46
C THR A 7 76.06 47.11 21.62
N THR A 8 75.60 47.75 22.71
CA THR A 8 75.07 47.05 23.88
C THR A 8 73.60 46.65 23.66
N HIS A 9 73.05 45.81 24.54
CA HIS A 9 71.62 45.49 24.48
C HIS A 9 70.73 46.73 24.63
N GLN A 10 71.12 47.68 25.49
CA GLN A 10 70.38 48.93 25.65
C GLN A 10 70.43 49.80 24.39
N ASP A 11 71.59 49.87 23.73
CA ASP A 11 71.72 50.61 22.45
C ASP A 11 70.83 50.00 21.36
N PHE A 12 70.72 48.67 21.32
CA PHE A 12 69.81 47.99 20.40
C PHE A 12 68.33 48.30 20.72
N LEU A 13 67.91 48.26 21.99
CA LEU A 13 66.54 48.57 22.37
C LEU A 13 66.18 50.03 22.09
N ASN A 14 67.10 50.97 22.34
CA ASN A 14 66.91 52.39 22.02
C ASN A 14 66.69 52.58 20.52
N ARG A 15 67.56 52.00 19.67
CA ARG A 15 67.39 52.02 18.22
C ARG A 15 66.11 51.34 17.76
N LEU A 16 65.70 50.25 18.40
CA LEU A 16 64.44 49.59 18.09
C LEU A 16 63.24 50.49 18.42
N SER A 17 63.31 51.25 19.51
CA SER A 17 62.26 52.19 19.89
C SER A 17 62.10 53.38 18.94
N GLU A 18 63.20 53.85 18.37
CA GLU A 18 63.21 54.98 17.43
C GLU A 18 62.88 54.53 16.00
N GLU A 19 63.44 53.41 15.55
CA GLU A 19 63.41 53.04 14.14
C GLU A 19 62.27 52.06 13.79
N TYR A 20 61.75 51.25 14.72
CA TYR A 20 60.73 50.24 14.39
C TYR A 20 59.31 50.81 14.53
N PRO A 21 58.52 50.91 13.43
CA PRO A 21 57.24 51.64 13.42
C PRO A 21 56.18 51.15 14.41
N ASN A 22 56.28 49.91 14.89
CA ASN A 22 55.33 49.31 15.84
C ASN A 22 56.06 48.81 17.11
N TYR A 23 57.04 49.58 17.59
CA TYR A 23 57.82 49.23 18.78
C TYR A 23 56.97 48.89 19.99
N ASN A 24 55.88 49.64 20.22
CA ASN A 24 55.00 49.40 21.36
C ASN A 24 54.29 48.04 21.32
N ASP A 25 54.20 47.40 20.14
CA ASP A 25 53.50 46.13 19.93
C ASP A 25 54.43 44.90 20.01
N ILE A 26 55.72 45.12 20.24
CA ILE A 26 56.74 44.07 20.31
C ILE A 26 57.46 44.11 21.66
N GLU A 27 57.79 42.92 22.17
CA GLU A 27 58.60 42.71 23.37
C GLU A 27 59.77 41.81 22.98
N VAL A 28 61.00 42.28 23.20
CA VAL A 28 62.21 41.47 22.98
C VAL A 28 62.46 40.62 24.21
N LEU A 29 62.55 39.29 24.04
CA LEU A 29 62.68 38.34 25.14
C LEU A 29 64.13 37.88 25.38
N ASP A 30 64.98 37.94 24.36
CA ASP A 30 66.37 37.49 24.43
C ASP A 30 67.35 38.67 24.45
N GLU A 31 68.49 38.51 25.12
CA GLU A 31 69.57 39.50 25.09
C GLU A 31 70.18 39.67 23.69
N TYR A 32 70.63 40.88 23.39
CA TYR A 32 71.26 41.21 22.12
C TYR A 32 72.71 40.73 22.11
N VAL A 33 73.05 39.90 21.12
CA VAL A 33 74.42 39.39 20.92
C VAL A 33 75.09 40.05 19.72
N SER A 34 74.39 40.11 18.58
CA SER A 34 74.90 40.73 17.35
C SER A 34 73.75 41.08 16.40
N TYR A 35 74.03 41.87 15.37
CA TYR A 35 73.03 42.33 14.40
C TYR A 35 72.40 41.21 13.55
N VAL A 36 73.10 40.06 13.44
CA VAL A 36 72.70 38.91 12.63
C VAL A 36 72.32 37.68 13.47
N SER A 37 72.59 37.71 14.78
CA SER A 37 72.15 36.67 15.71
C SER A 37 70.63 36.73 15.88
N LYS A 38 69.97 35.57 15.92
CA LYS A 38 68.53 35.51 16.15
C LYS A 38 68.20 35.83 17.60
N ILE A 39 67.12 36.58 17.80
CA ILE A 39 66.47 36.88 19.07
C ILE A 39 65.01 36.45 19.00
N LYS A 40 64.42 36.12 20.14
CA LYS A 40 62.98 35.91 20.26
C LYS A 40 62.27 37.22 20.59
N CYS A 41 61.17 37.43 19.91
CA CYS A 41 60.26 38.54 20.16
C CYS A 41 58.84 38.01 20.38
N LYS A 42 58.08 38.71 21.23
CA LYS A 42 56.67 38.44 21.51
C LYS A 42 55.83 39.62 21.04
N CYS A 43 54.74 39.32 20.34
CA CYS A 43 53.80 40.33 19.87
C CYS A 43 52.81 40.58 20.99
N LYS A 44 52.74 41.82 21.48
CA LYS A 44 51.80 42.18 22.56
C LYS A 44 50.34 42.15 22.10
N LEU A 45 50.07 42.27 20.80
CA LEU A 45 48.71 42.24 20.24
C LEU A 45 48.11 40.83 20.13
N CYS A 46 48.87 39.86 19.61
CA CYS A 46 48.36 38.50 19.36
C CYS A 46 49.01 37.41 20.23
N GLY A 47 49.96 37.78 21.10
CA GLY A 47 50.70 36.86 21.97
C GLY A 47 51.70 35.96 21.24
N ASN A 48 51.86 36.08 19.92
CA ASN A 48 52.74 35.21 19.15
C ASN A 48 54.22 35.46 19.48
N VAL A 49 54.96 34.40 19.81
CA VAL A 49 56.41 34.43 19.97
C VAL A 49 57.06 33.95 18.67
N TRP A 50 58.02 34.70 18.13
CA TRP A 50 58.76 34.31 16.93
C TRP A 50 60.25 34.66 17.04
N SER A 51 61.06 33.96 16.26
CA SER A 51 62.50 34.19 16.17
C SER A 51 62.82 35.02 14.93
N THR A 52 63.59 36.08 15.09
CA THR A 52 64.02 37.00 14.02
C THR A 52 65.40 37.59 14.35
N THR A 53 66.03 38.29 13.41
CA THR A 53 67.30 38.99 13.65
C THR A 53 67.08 40.49 13.88
N PRO A 54 67.94 41.18 14.67
CA PRO A 54 67.91 42.64 14.79
C PRO A 54 67.93 43.36 13.44
N LYS A 55 68.70 42.85 12.46
CA LYS A 55 68.70 43.34 11.08
C LYS A 55 67.31 43.32 10.45
N GLN A 56 66.58 42.21 10.54
CA GLN A 56 65.26 42.07 9.94
C GLN A 56 64.21 42.96 10.63
N LEU A 57 64.35 43.20 11.93
CA LEU A 57 63.48 44.13 12.64
C LEU A 57 63.78 45.60 12.26
N LEU A 58 65.06 45.98 12.20
CA LEU A 58 65.45 47.38 12.01
C LEU A 58 65.54 47.80 10.54
N GLN A 59 66.07 46.96 9.65
CA GLN A 59 66.15 47.28 8.21
C GLN A 59 64.90 46.83 7.47
N ASP A 60 64.53 45.55 7.59
CA ASP A 60 63.42 44.98 6.81
C ASP A 60 62.04 45.30 7.43
N LYS A 61 62.02 45.98 8.58
CA LYS A 61 60.83 46.35 9.35
C LYS A 61 59.85 45.19 9.51
N GLN A 62 60.38 43.99 9.77
CA GLN A 62 59.60 42.77 9.79
C GLN A 62 58.52 42.80 10.88
N LYS A 63 57.25 42.79 10.46
CA LYS A 63 56.09 42.73 11.36
C LYS A 63 55.83 41.30 11.85
N CYS A 64 54.99 41.17 12.88
CA CYS A 64 54.60 39.87 13.41
C CYS A 64 54.00 38.97 12.31
N PRO A 65 54.57 37.79 12.03
CA PRO A 65 54.15 36.94 10.92
C PRO A 65 52.74 36.37 11.10
N ARG A 66 52.29 36.18 12.35
CA ARG A 66 50.92 35.73 12.64
C ARG A 66 49.90 36.83 12.34
N CYS A 67 50.16 38.07 12.76
CA CYS A 67 49.30 39.21 12.43
C CYS A 67 49.27 39.48 10.92
N LEU A 68 50.40 39.36 10.22
CA LEU A 68 50.44 39.48 8.76
C LEU A 68 49.60 38.40 8.05
N LYS A 69 49.58 37.17 8.56
CA LYS A 69 48.69 36.11 8.05
C LYS A 69 47.21 36.32 8.42
N GLN A 70 46.92 37.04 9.50
CA GLN A 70 45.55 37.28 9.99
C GLN A 70 44.93 38.59 9.47
N ASN A 71 45.72 39.53 8.94
CA ASN A 71 45.27 40.83 8.42
C ASN A 71 44.61 40.77 7.02
N LYS A 72 43.58 39.93 6.90
CA LYS A 72 42.42 40.16 6.03
C LYS A 72 41.14 40.23 6.87
N SER A 73 41.19 40.78 8.08
CA SER A 73 40.00 40.97 8.90
C SER A 73 39.33 42.30 8.56
N ILE A 74 38.10 42.23 8.05
CA ILE A 74 37.21 43.37 7.83
C ILE A 74 36.80 44.00 9.16
N THR A 75 36.54 45.30 9.15
CA THR A 75 36.00 46.05 10.30
C THR A 75 34.52 45.73 10.54
N HIS A 76 33.96 46.19 11.67
CA HIS A 76 32.55 45.99 11.99
C HIS A 76 31.63 46.65 10.94
N ASP A 77 31.94 47.87 10.51
CA ASP A 77 31.12 48.61 9.56
C ASP A 77 31.21 48.00 8.16
N GLU A 78 32.42 47.58 7.73
CA GLU A 78 32.60 46.84 6.49
C GLU A 78 31.86 45.48 6.50
N PHE A 79 31.80 44.82 7.66
CA PHE A 79 31.01 43.60 7.83
C PHE A 79 29.50 43.89 7.72
N ILE A 80 28.99 44.94 8.35
CA ILE A 80 27.57 45.33 8.25
C ILE A 80 27.21 45.64 6.79
N GLU A 81 28.00 46.44 6.09
CA GLU A 81 27.77 46.75 4.67
C GLU A 81 27.81 45.48 3.80
N ARG A 82 28.69 44.53 4.10
CA ARG A 82 28.71 43.24 3.41
C ARG A 82 27.45 42.41 3.67
N VAL A 83 26.92 42.40 4.89
CA VAL A 83 25.65 41.70 5.19
C VAL A 83 24.48 42.40 4.50
N LYS A 84 24.45 43.73 4.50
CA LYS A 84 23.42 44.54 3.82
C LYS A 84 23.37 44.27 2.32
N ASN A 85 24.52 44.16 1.66
CA ASN A 85 24.60 43.88 0.22
C ASN A 85 24.22 42.44 -0.14
N ASN A 86 24.42 41.47 0.78
CA ASN A 86 24.25 40.04 0.48
C ASN A 86 22.98 39.41 1.05
N ASN A 87 22.41 39.97 2.12
CA ASN A 87 21.25 39.41 2.80
C ASN A 87 19.97 40.23 2.49
N PRO A 88 19.01 39.69 1.71
CA PRO A 88 17.77 40.39 1.36
C PRO A 88 16.84 40.63 2.56
N HIS A 89 17.17 40.11 3.74
CA HIS A 89 16.39 40.30 4.98
C HIS A 89 17.11 41.19 6.00
N PHE A 90 18.19 41.89 5.61
CA PHE A 90 18.96 42.77 6.49
C PHE A 90 18.08 43.72 7.33
N ASP A 91 17.09 44.35 6.70
CA ASP A 91 16.23 45.33 7.38
C ASP A 91 15.32 44.74 8.45
N LYS A 92 15.16 43.40 8.51
CA LYS A 92 14.28 42.71 9.46
C LYS A 92 14.93 42.44 10.82
N PHE A 93 16.19 42.76 11.02
CA PHE A 93 16.88 42.51 12.29
C PHE A 93 17.86 43.62 12.70
N ILE A 94 18.28 43.59 13.96
CA ILE A 94 19.19 44.55 14.60
C ILE A 94 20.36 43.79 15.20
N PHE A 95 21.58 44.29 15.04
CA PHE A 95 22.78 43.75 15.67
C PHE A 95 22.85 44.19 17.14
N LEU A 96 22.90 43.24 18.07
CA LEU A 96 23.02 43.52 19.52
C LEU A 96 24.47 43.47 20.02
N THR A 97 25.37 42.86 19.25
CA THR A 97 26.80 42.73 19.60
C THR A 97 27.68 43.13 18.41
N LYS A 98 28.88 43.65 18.69
CA LYS A 98 29.86 44.00 17.65
C LYS A 98 30.47 42.76 16.99
N TYR A 99 30.87 42.91 15.73
CA TYR A 99 31.64 41.90 15.00
C TYR A 99 33.06 41.84 15.55
N ILE A 100 33.57 40.61 15.74
CA ILE A 100 34.94 40.36 16.22
C ILE A 100 35.75 39.62 15.14
N ASN A 101 35.23 38.52 14.63
CA ASN A 101 35.81 37.74 13.52
C ASN A 101 34.74 36.80 12.94
N MET A 102 35.05 36.06 11.87
CA MET A 102 34.09 35.16 11.21
C MET A 102 33.64 33.93 12.02
N ALA A 103 34.38 33.56 13.07
CA ALA A 103 34.11 32.39 13.89
C ALA A 103 33.29 32.70 15.15
N THR A 104 33.41 33.91 15.70
CA THR A 104 32.68 34.33 16.91
C THR A 104 31.21 34.63 16.58
N PRO A 105 30.23 33.97 17.24
CA PRO A 105 28.81 34.25 17.04
C PRO A 105 28.44 35.70 17.35
N ILE A 106 27.45 36.22 16.62
CA ILE A 106 26.89 37.56 16.79
C ILE A 106 25.41 37.45 17.20
N LYS A 107 24.98 38.28 18.15
CA LYS A 107 23.58 38.37 18.61
C LYS A 107 22.78 39.32 17.73
N LEU A 108 21.60 38.87 17.33
CA LEU A 108 20.64 39.62 16.51
C LEU A 108 19.27 39.65 17.18
N GLN A 109 18.50 40.70 16.93
CA GLN A 109 17.09 40.81 17.32
C GLN A 109 16.19 41.06 16.12
N CYS A 110 15.12 40.28 15.97
CA CYS A 110 14.16 40.44 14.88
C CYS A 110 13.23 41.61 15.16
N LYS A 111 13.07 42.52 14.20
CA LYS A 111 12.15 43.67 14.32
C LYS A 111 10.67 43.25 14.28
N ASP A 112 10.33 42.17 13.56
CA ASP A 112 8.94 41.72 13.38
C ASP A 112 8.37 40.97 14.59
N CYS A 113 9.21 40.19 15.27
CA CYS A 113 8.78 39.31 16.37
C CYS A 113 9.54 39.51 17.69
N GLY A 114 10.57 40.36 17.73
CA GLY A 114 11.37 40.62 18.92
C GLY A 114 12.33 39.50 19.32
N HIS A 115 12.34 38.37 18.61
CA HIS A 115 13.17 37.21 18.94
C HIS A 115 14.67 37.54 18.84
N ILE A 116 15.43 37.14 19.88
CA ILE A 116 16.88 37.29 19.95
C ILE A 116 17.53 35.94 19.67
N TRP A 117 18.49 35.89 18.74
CA TRP A 117 19.24 34.67 18.43
C TRP A 117 20.72 34.96 18.13
N GLU A 118 21.53 33.91 18.18
CA GLU A 118 22.95 33.95 17.81
C GLU A 118 23.19 33.21 16.49
N THR A 119 24.07 33.75 15.66
CA THR A 119 24.48 33.12 14.40
C THR A 119 25.94 33.45 14.07
N ARG A 120 26.61 32.67 13.21
CA ARG A 120 27.98 32.97 12.82
C ARG A 120 27.98 34.05 11.73
N PRO A 121 28.92 35.02 11.76
CA PRO A 121 29.07 36.04 10.72
C PRO A 121 29.20 35.48 9.30
N TYR A 122 29.83 34.31 9.14
CA TYR A 122 29.90 33.61 7.86
C TYR A 122 28.50 33.32 7.27
N ASP A 123 27.58 32.83 8.10
CA ASP A 123 26.23 32.43 7.68
C ASP A 123 25.42 33.64 7.19
N LEU A 124 25.56 34.78 7.87
CA LEU A 124 24.90 36.05 7.50
C LEU A 124 25.29 36.56 6.12
N THR A 125 26.48 36.22 5.63
CA THR A 125 26.99 36.66 4.33
C THR A 125 26.81 35.62 3.21
N GLY A 126 26.50 34.37 3.56
CA GLY A 126 26.59 33.21 2.66
C GLY A 126 25.27 32.77 2.01
N LYS A 127 24.13 32.91 2.71
CA LYS A 127 22.75 32.66 2.21
C LYS A 127 21.79 33.46 3.07
N GLY A 128 20.73 34.05 2.50
CA GLY A 128 19.80 34.96 3.19
C GLY A 128 19.25 34.40 4.52
N VAL A 129 19.93 34.75 5.63
CA VAL A 129 19.53 34.38 6.99
C VAL A 129 18.35 35.24 7.39
N ASP A 130 17.23 34.60 7.69
CA ASP A 130 16.05 35.23 8.29
C ASP A 130 15.95 34.84 9.77
N CYS A 131 15.09 35.54 10.50
CA CYS A 131 14.77 35.20 11.88
C CYS A 131 14.31 33.73 11.97
N PRO A 132 14.96 32.87 12.78
CA PRO A 132 14.60 31.45 12.91
C PRO A 132 13.20 31.26 13.47
N SER A 133 12.74 32.21 14.30
CA SER A 133 11.37 32.28 14.79
C SER A 133 10.36 32.60 13.69
N CYS A 134 10.62 33.56 12.79
CA CYS A 134 9.70 33.88 11.69
C CYS A 134 9.69 32.82 10.58
N SER A 135 10.86 32.27 10.26
CA SER A 135 11.04 31.23 9.22
C SER A 135 10.59 29.82 9.65
N GLY A 136 10.22 29.63 10.93
CA GLY A 136 9.69 28.36 11.44
C GLY A 136 10.76 27.35 11.87
N ASN A 137 12.02 27.76 11.91
CA ASN A 137 13.17 26.92 12.31
C ASN A 137 13.45 26.93 13.82
N ALA A 138 12.84 27.83 14.60
CA ALA A 138 12.87 27.81 16.06
C ALA A 138 11.61 27.15 16.64
N THR A 139 11.77 26.44 17.76
CA THR A 139 10.65 26.02 18.61
C THR A 139 9.88 27.25 19.07
N ALA A 140 8.58 27.31 18.77
CA ALA A 140 7.77 28.46 19.12
C ALA A 140 7.66 28.60 20.63
N THR A 141 7.75 29.81 21.17
CA THR A 141 7.39 30.06 22.57
C THR A 141 5.88 30.07 22.75
N HIS A 142 5.41 30.01 24.00
CA HIS A 142 3.98 30.14 24.29
C HIS A 142 3.40 31.46 23.77
N GLU A 143 4.10 32.58 23.95
CA GLU A 143 3.68 33.90 23.45
C GLU A 143 3.59 33.94 21.92
N MET A 144 4.57 33.34 21.24
CA MET A 144 4.54 33.22 19.78
C MET A 144 3.37 32.37 19.31
N PHE A 145 3.06 31.28 20.01
CA PHE A 145 1.90 30.47 19.73
C PHE A 145 0.61 31.29 19.86
N LEU A 146 0.44 32.07 20.94
CA LEU A 146 -0.73 32.93 21.12
C LEU A 146 -0.87 33.97 19.99
N LYS A 147 0.22 34.61 19.59
CA LYS A 147 0.23 35.57 18.46
C LYS A 147 -0.20 34.88 17.16
N ARG A 148 0.39 33.72 16.85
CA ARG A 148 0.06 32.94 15.64
C ARG A 148 -1.37 32.39 15.68
N PHE A 149 -1.86 31.98 16.84
CA PHE A 149 -3.22 31.48 17.02
C PHE A 149 -4.25 32.57 16.72
N LYS A 150 -4.06 33.78 17.26
CA LYS A 150 -4.91 34.95 16.93
C LYS A 150 -4.85 35.33 15.46
N GLN A 151 -3.68 35.25 14.83
CA GLN A 151 -3.50 35.64 13.42
C GLN A 151 -4.04 34.60 12.43
N LYS A 152 -3.86 33.29 12.71
CA LYS A 152 -4.12 32.22 11.72
C LYS A 152 -5.42 31.46 11.93
N ASN A 153 -5.90 31.32 13.16
CA ASN A 153 -7.11 30.55 13.41
C ASN A 153 -8.34 31.46 13.33
N LYS A 154 -9.12 31.35 12.26
CA LYS A 154 -10.37 32.09 12.09
C LYS A 154 -11.41 31.90 13.19
N ASN A 155 -11.33 30.80 13.97
CA ASN A 155 -12.23 30.52 15.08
C ASN A 155 -11.62 30.90 16.44
N PHE A 156 -10.53 31.69 16.49
CA PHE A 156 -9.84 32.02 17.74
C PHE A 156 -10.76 32.66 18.78
N ASN A 157 -11.77 33.43 18.35
CA ASN A 157 -12.75 34.05 19.25
C ASN A 157 -13.64 33.01 19.95
N ASP A 158 -13.92 31.88 19.31
CA ASP A 158 -14.83 30.83 19.77
C ASP A 158 -14.13 29.79 20.67
N ILE A 159 -12.82 29.93 20.85
CA ILE A 159 -11.97 28.97 21.53
C ILE A 159 -11.32 29.67 22.73
N GLU A 160 -11.40 29.04 23.89
CA GLU A 160 -10.66 29.40 25.08
C GLU A 160 -9.58 28.35 25.34
N LEU A 161 -8.34 28.78 25.48
CA LEU A 161 -7.20 27.89 25.76
C LEU A 161 -7.04 27.77 27.28
N LEU A 162 -7.03 26.54 27.80
CA LEU A 162 -6.98 26.23 29.23
C LEU A 162 -5.59 25.77 29.70
N SER A 163 -4.68 25.47 28.78
CA SER A 163 -3.32 24.98 29.08
C SER A 163 -2.26 25.73 28.28
N LYS A 164 -1.00 25.64 28.74
CA LYS A 164 0.15 26.28 28.10
C LYS A 164 0.59 25.50 26.86
N TYR A 165 1.27 26.21 25.96
CA TYR A 165 1.89 25.61 24.78
C TYR A 165 3.25 25.02 25.16
N GLU A 166 3.42 23.73 24.92
CA GLU A 166 4.67 22.99 25.18
C GLU A 166 5.34 22.48 23.89
N GLY A 167 4.65 22.55 22.74
CA GLY A 167 5.19 22.17 21.45
C GLY A 167 4.10 21.92 20.39
N ALA A 168 4.48 21.87 19.11
CA ALA A 168 3.53 21.75 18.00
C ALA A 168 2.77 20.41 17.96
N THR A 169 3.39 19.35 18.48
CA THR A 169 2.85 18.00 18.61
C THR A 169 2.17 17.74 19.96
N HIS A 170 2.24 18.68 20.89
CA HIS A 170 1.58 18.58 22.18
C HIS A 170 0.12 19.02 22.06
N ARG A 171 -0.73 18.46 22.92
CA ARG A 171 -2.14 18.83 22.99
C ARG A 171 -2.31 20.07 23.86
N ILE A 172 -3.31 20.88 23.53
CA ILE A 172 -3.72 22.04 24.31
C ILE A 172 -5.16 21.83 24.71
N ASP A 173 -5.47 21.81 25.99
CA ASP A 173 -6.84 21.79 26.48
C ASP A 173 -7.58 23.07 26.10
N CYS A 174 -8.77 22.91 25.53
CA CYS A 174 -9.60 24.00 25.03
C CYS A 174 -11.05 23.86 25.54
N ARG A 175 -11.71 25.01 25.72
CA ARG A 175 -13.17 25.11 25.91
C ARG A 175 -13.81 25.92 24.78
N CYS A 176 -14.96 25.46 24.30
CA CYS A 176 -15.62 26.09 23.17
C CYS A 176 -16.59 27.11 23.73
N LYS A 177 -16.42 28.39 23.39
CA LYS A 177 -17.31 29.45 23.90
C LYS A 177 -18.72 29.38 23.32
N ILE A 178 -18.92 28.64 22.22
CA ILE A 178 -20.24 28.48 21.59
C ILE A 178 -21.06 27.37 22.26
N CYS A 179 -20.46 26.20 22.50
CA CYS A 179 -21.19 25.02 22.99
C CYS A 179 -20.69 24.45 24.32
N ASN A 180 -19.73 25.12 24.95
CA ASN A 180 -19.07 24.72 26.20
C ASN A 180 -18.39 23.34 26.17
N HIS A 181 -18.20 22.76 24.98
CA HIS A 181 -17.49 21.49 24.82
C HIS A 181 -16.00 21.66 25.15
N TYR A 182 -15.46 20.67 25.87
CA TYR A 182 -14.03 20.57 26.19
C TYR A 182 -13.35 19.58 25.25
N TRP A 183 -12.22 19.96 24.67
CA TRP A 183 -11.42 19.08 23.81
C TRP A 183 -9.94 19.46 23.85
N SER A 184 -9.07 18.50 23.56
CA SER A 184 -7.61 18.68 23.65
C SER A 184 -6.95 18.44 22.27
N PRO A 185 -7.05 19.37 21.31
CA PRO A 185 -6.45 19.22 19.99
C PRO A 185 -4.93 19.39 20.02
N LEU A 186 -4.25 18.97 18.96
CA LEU A 186 -2.84 19.32 18.75
C LEU A 186 -2.68 20.84 18.57
N ALA A 187 -1.64 21.43 19.15
CA ALA A 187 -1.34 22.85 18.98
C ALA A 187 -1.19 23.24 17.50
N SER A 188 -0.53 22.39 16.69
CA SER A 188 -0.43 22.57 15.24
C SER A 188 -1.79 22.62 14.53
N SER A 189 -2.75 21.79 14.93
CA SER A 189 -4.11 21.77 14.37
C SER A 189 -4.88 23.06 14.66
N LEU A 190 -4.69 23.64 15.86
CA LEU A 190 -5.22 24.96 16.18
C LEU A 190 -4.61 26.04 15.27
N LEU A 191 -3.31 26.01 14.99
CA LEU A 191 -2.69 26.97 14.07
C LEU A 191 -3.16 26.81 12.61
N GLN A 192 -3.59 25.61 12.21
CA GLN A 192 -4.19 25.34 10.91
C GLN A 192 -5.66 25.79 10.80
N GLY A 193 -6.24 26.36 11.86
CA GLY A 193 -7.61 26.89 11.85
C GLY A 193 -8.69 25.89 12.27
N SER A 194 -8.30 24.82 12.96
CA SER A 194 -9.27 23.87 13.53
C SER A 194 -10.05 24.51 14.68
N GLY A 195 -11.35 24.20 14.78
CA GLY A 195 -12.23 24.66 15.86
C GLY A 195 -12.92 23.49 16.57
N CYS A 196 -13.97 23.78 17.32
CA CYS A 196 -14.72 22.76 18.05
C CYS A 196 -15.42 21.77 17.10
N HIS A 197 -15.10 20.47 17.22
CA HIS A 197 -15.69 19.43 16.37
C HIS A 197 -17.19 19.23 16.62
N GLU A 198 -17.69 19.46 17.84
CA GLU A 198 -19.13 19.37 18.12
C GLU A 198 -19.95 20.48 17.43
N CYS A 199 -19.47 21.73 17.44
CA CYS A 199 -20.06 22.80 16.65
C CYS A 199 -20.01 22.49 15.14
N ALA A 200 -18.91 21.94 14.65
CA ALA A 200 -18.79 21.54 13.25
C ALA A 200 -19.83 20.46 12.87
N LYS A 201 -20.00 19.42 13.70
CA LYS A 201 -21.03 18.39 13.51
C LYS A 201 -22.45 18.97 13.49
N LYS A 202 -22.78 19.85 14.45
CA LYS A 202 -24.10 20.51 14.53
C LYS A 202 -24.39 21.38 13.30
N ARG A 203 -23.39 22.11 12.80
CA ARG A 203 -23.51 22.92 11.57
C ARG A 203 -23.77 22.05 10.34
N ILE A 204 -23.03 20.96 10.19
CA ILE A 204 -23.23 20.00 9.09
C ILE A 204 -24.63 19.38 9.15
N ALA A 205 -25.10 18.99 10.36
CA ALA A 205 -26.45 18.45 10.54
C ALA A 205 -27.54 19.45 10.10
N LYS A 206 -27.42 20.73 10.48
CA LYS A 206 -28.37 21.78 10.04
C LYS A 206 -28.37 22.00 8.52
N VAL A 207 -27.19 22.06 7.90
CA VAL A 207 -27.07 22.22 6.44
C VAL A 207 -27.69 21.03 5.69
N ASN A 208 -27.48 19.81 6.20
CA ASN A 208 -28.08 18.61 5.62
C ASN A 208 -29.61 18.63 5.71
N ILE A 209 -30.19 19.11 6.82
CA ILE A 209 -31.66 19.24 6.96
C ILE A 209 -32.23 20.22 5.92
N VAL A 210 -31.63 21.41 5.77
CA VAL A 210 -32.07 22.41 4.79
C VAL A 210 -31.93 21.90 3.35
N TYR A 211 -30.86 21.16 3.05
CA TYR A 211 -30.69 20.53 1.74
C TYR A 211 -31.75 19.44 1.49
N LEU A 212 -32.07 18.64 2.52
CA LEU A 212 -33.12 17.63 2.44
C LEU A 212 -34.51 18.26 2.23
N GLU A 213 -34.81 19.39 2.88
CA GLU A 213 -36.06 20.13 2.69
C GLU A 213 -36.19 20.74 1.29
N LYS A 214 -35.12 21.30 0.71
CA LYS A 214 -35.11 21.75 -0.70
C LYS A 214 -35.19 20.60 -1.71
N SER A 215 -34.63 19.44 -1.39
CA SER A 215 -34.68 18.25 -2.26
C SER A 215 -36.07 17.60 -2.32
N ARG A 216 -36.91 17.81 -1.29
CA ARG A 216 -38.29 17.29 -1.23
C ARG A 216 -39.21 17.86 -2.32
N SER A 217 -38.91 19.03 -2.87
CA SER A 217 -39.75 19.66 -3.91
C SER A 217 -39.28 19.41 -5.34
N THR A 218 -38.10 18.80 -5.56
CA THR A 218 -37.48 18.76 -6.90
C THR A 218 -37.07 17.38 -7.41
N ASN A 219 -36.92 16.33 -6.56
CA ASN A 219 -36.55 15.01 -7.07
C ASN A 219 -36.88 13.82 -6.12
N PRO A 220 -37.93 13.02 -6.38
CA PRO A 220 -38.30 11.85 -5.56
C PRO A 220 -37.25 10.71 -5.55
N ALA A 221 -36.35 10.68 -6.53
CA ALA A 221 -35.37 9.59 -6.70
C ALA A 221 -34.17 9.66 -5.72
N ALA A 222 -34.07 10.72 -4.91
CA ALA A 222 -33.03 10.89 -3.90
C ALA A 222 -33.46 10.42 -2.49
N MET A 223 -34.62 9.78 -2.36
CA MET A 223 -35.08 9.25 -1.08
C MET A 223 -34.19 8.07 -0.63
N PRO A 224 -33.76 8.01 0.65
CA PRO A 224 -33.12 6.82 1.17
C PRO A 224 -34.11 5.65 1.09
N MET A 225 -33.67 4.58 0.44
CA MET A 225 -34.43 3.34 0.24
C MET A 225 -35.07 2.86 1.54
N THR A 226 -36.33 2.43 1.53
CA THR A 226 -36.94 1.81 2.72
C THR A 226 -36.43 0.39 2.93
N ASN A 227 -36.74 -0.22 4.08
CA ASN A 227 -36.38 -1.62 4.34
C ASN A 227 -37.09 -2.57 3.36
N GLU A 228 -38.35 -2.30 3.05
CA GLU A 228 -39.18 -3.09 2.13
C GLU A 228 -38.65 -2.98 0.70
N GLU A 229 -38.32 -1.76 0.26
CA GLU A 229 -37.69 -1.52 -1.04
C GLU A 229 -36.32 -2.19 -1.17
N PHE A 230 -35.55 -2.22 -0.08
CA PHE A 230 -34.27 -2.92 -0.05
C PHE A 230 -34.45 -4.43 -0.22
N ILE A 231 -35.42 -5.04 0.45
CA ILE A 231 -35.72 -6.47 0.32
C ILE A 231 -36.14 -6.80 -1.12
N ILE A 232 -37.02 -6.00 -1.74
CA ILE A 232 -37.44 -6.17 -3.14
C ILE A 232 -36.25 -6.07 -4.10
N LYS A 233 -35.37 -5.06 -3.89
CA LYS A 233 -34.15 -4.91 -4.70
C LYS A 233 -33.16 -6.05 -4.47
N LEU A 234 -33.08 -6.57 -3.25
CA LEU A 234 -32.21 -7.68 -2.91
C LEU A 234 -32.68 -8.99 -3.56
N GLN A 235 -33.98 -9.28 -3.50
CA GLN A 235 -34.61 -10.41 -4.18
C GLN A 235 -34.37 -10.40 -5.68
N SER A 236 -34.51 -9.24 -6.32
CA SER A 236 -34.36 -9.11 -7.77
C SER A 236 -32.90 -9.12 -8.25
N LYS A 237 -31.94 -8.63 -7.45
CA LYS A 237 -30.53 -8.48 -7.88
C LYS A 237 -29.58 -9.54 -7.39
N ASN A 238 -29.83 -10.15 -6.23
CA ASN A 238 -28.91 -11.11 -5.64
C ASN A 238 -29.40 -12.55 -5.86
N CYS A 239 -28.73 -13.28 -6.75
CA CYS A 239 -29.03 -14.69 -7.01
C CYS A 239 -28.85 -15.60 -5.78
N ASN A 240 -28.07 -15.17 -4.79
CA ASN A 240 -27.88 -15.88 -3.52
C ASN A 240 -28.98 -15.59 -2.49
N PHE A 241 -29.93 -14.67 -2.76
CA PHE A 241 -30.94 -14.24 -1.79
C PHE A 241 -31.70 -15.39 -1.14
N LYS A 242 -32.01 -16.45 -1.90
CA LYS A 242 -32.68 -17.66 -1.37
C LYS A 242 -31.94 -18.30 -0.18
N ASN A 243 -30.64 -18.11 -0.09
CA ASN A 243 -29.75 -18.64 0.95
C ASN A 243 -29.42 -17.61 2.05
N ILE A 244 -30.06 -16.44 2.03
CA ILE A 244 -29.80 -15.32 2.96
C ILE A 244 -31.07 -15.02 3.76
N GLU A 245 -30.94 -14.96 5.07
CA GLU A 245 -31.94 -14.47 6.01
C GLU A 245 -31.42 -13.16 6.62
N LEU A 246 -32.22 -12.09 6.62
CA LEU A 246 -31.84 -10.83 7.28
C LEU A 246 -32.27 -10.89 8.74
N LEU A 247 -31.30 -10.77 9.67
CA LEU A 247 -31.56 -10.76 11.11
C LEU A 247 -31.84 -9.35 11.64
N THR A 248 -31.47 -8.31 10.90
CA THR A 248 -31.71 -6.91 11.26
C THR A 248 -32.28 -6.13 10.07
N PRO A 249 -33.16 -5.14 10.29
CA PRO A 249 -33.70 -4.32 9.22
C PRO A 249 -32.63 -3.42 8.59
N TYR A 250 -32.83 -3.07 7.33
CA TYR A 250 -32.05 -2.05 6.63
C TYR A 250 -32.34 -0.66 7.22
N THR A 251 -31.28 0.07 7.57
CA THR A 251 -31.37 1.44 8.14
C THR A 251 -30.55 2.47 7.37
N GLY A 252 -30.06 2.11 6.17
CA GLY A 252 -29.31 3.00 5.28
C GLY A 252 -28.13 2.32 4.57
N SER A 253 -27.73 2.87 3.41
CA SER A 253 -26.76 2.25 2.49
C SER A 253 -25.34 2.09 3.06
N LYS A 254 -24.99 2.90 4.06
CA LYS A 254 -23.67 2.88 4.74
C LYS A 254 -23.69 2.13 6.07
N ARG A 255 -24.85 1.64 6.53
CA ARG A 255 -24.99 0.88 7.78
C ARG A 255 -24.99 -0.60 7.46
N ARG A 256 -24.31 -1.42 8.26
CA ARG A 256 -24.24 -2.87 8.07
C ARG A 256 -25.56 -3.52 8.45
N VAL A 257 -25.87 -4.63 7.79
CA VAL A 257 -26.99 -5.53 8.12
C VAL A 257 -26.43 -6.88 8.57
N LYS A 258 -27.04 -7.46 9.62
CA LYS A 258 -26.78 -8.83 10.06
C LYS A 258 -27.59 -9.81 9.21
N CYS A 259 -26.92 -10.86 8.76
CA CYS A 259 -27.48 -11.90 7.92
C CYS A 259 -27.18 -13.27 8.51
N LYS A 260 -28.02 -14.26 8.20
CA LYS A 260 -27.80 -15.67 8.47
C LYS A 260 -27.89 -16.49 7.19
N CYS A 261 -27.03 -17.48 7.04
CA CYS A 261 -27.01 -18.30 5.85
C CYS A 261 -27.98 -19.45 6.05
N LYS A 262 -29.00 -19.56 5.20
CA LYS A 262 -29.92 -20.71 5.26
C LYS A 262 -29.25 -22.02 4.85
N LYS A 263 -28.10 -21.97 4.14
CA LYS A 263 -27.33 -23.15 3.71
C LYS A 263 -26.43 -23.72 4.82
N CYS A 264 -25.56 -22.90 5.39
CA CYS A 264 -24.56 -23.36 6.37
C CYS A 264 -24.79 -22.86 7.80
N GLY A 265 -25.85 -22.08 8.05
CA GLY A 265 -26.16 -21.51 9.36
C GLY A 265 -25.28 -20.34 9.81
N CYS A 266 -24.20 -20.02 9.09
CA CYS A 266 -23.28 -18.93 9.43
C CYS A 266 -24.00 -17.57 9.51
N GLU A 267 -23.75 -16.82 10.58
CA GLU A 267 -24.17 -15.44 10.75
C GLU A 267 -23.04 -14.47 10.40
N TRP A 268 -23.32 -13.41 9.64
CA TRP A 268 -22.32 -12.41 9.27
C TRP A 268 -22.90 -11.00 9.13
N GLU A 269 -22.04 -10.00 9.21
CA GLU A 269 -22.37 -8.60 8.98
C GLU A 269 -21.78 -8.07 7.69
N THR A 270 -22.59 -7.42 6.85
CA THR A 270 -22.12 -6.85 5.58
C THR A 270 -22.84 -5.55 5.22
N LEU A 271 -22.31 -4.83 4.23
CA LEU A 271 -22.95 -3.63 3.68
C LEU A 271 -24.11 -4.02 2.74
N PRO A 272 -25.23 -3.28 2.75
CA PRO A 272 -26.35 -3.46 1.83
C PRO A 272 -25.92 -3.48 0.35
N SER A 273 -24.97 -2.63 -0.04
CA SER A 273 -24.44 -2.60 -1.40
C SER A 273 -23.72 -3.89 -1.81
N SER A 274 -23.03 -4.55 -0.88
CA SER A 274 -22.35 -5.83 -1.14
C SER A 274 -23.37 -6.93 -1.43
N LEU A 275 -24.45 -6.99 -0.67
CA LEU A 275 -25.57 -7.90 -0.93
C LEU A 275 -26.25 -7.60 -2.27
N LEU A 276 -26.54 -6.34 -2.57
CA LEU A 276 -27.15 -5.96 -3.86
C LEU A 276 -26.24 -6.25 -5.06
N ASN A 277 -24.92 -6.29 -4.85
CA ASN A 277 -23.93 -6.67 -5.86
C ASN A 277 -23.74 -8.20 -5.99
N GLY A 278 -24.59 -9.01 -5.34
CA GLY A 278 -24.60 -10.47 -5.46
C GLY A 278 -23.74 -11.21 -4.44
N SER A 279 -23.16 -10.53 -3.45
CA SER A 279 -22.40 -11.21 -2.39
C SER A 279 -23.32 -12.06 -1.52
N GLY A 280 -22.83 -13.22 -1.08
CA GLY A 280 -23.55 -14.15 -0.20
C GLY A 280 -22.82 -14.37 1.13
N CYS A 281 -23.08 -15.52 1.74
CA CYS A 281 -22.37 -15.93 2.95
C CYS A 281 -20.86 -16.00 2.70
N PRO A 282 -20.02 -15.32 3.52
CA PRO A 282 -18.58 -15.34 3.36
C PRO A 282 -18.03 -16.75 3.53
N GLU A 283 -18.52 -17.54 4.48
CA GLU A 283 -18.09 -18.94 4.65
C GLU A 283 -18.36 -19.74 3.38
N CYS A 284 -19.57 -19.68 2.80
CA CYS A 284 -19.87 -20.34 1.53
C CYS A 284 -19.07 -19.79 0.33
N ALA A 285 -18.65 -18.52 0.38
CA ALA A 285 -17.80 -17.93 -0.66
C ALA A 285 -16.33 -18.39 -0.50
N HIS A 286 -15.89 -18.61 0.74
CA HIS A 286 -14.57 -19.13 1.10
C HIS A 286 -14.51 -20.67 1.06
N THR A 287 -15.64 -21.37 0.93
CA THR A 287 -15.71 -22.84 0.77
C THR A 287 -15.38 -23.33 -0.64
N SER A 288 -14.31 -22.80 -1.20
CA SER A 288 -13.68 -23.35 -2.40
C SER A 288 -12.99 -24.71 -2.14
N THR A 289 -13.69 -25.65 -1.49
CA THR A 289 -13.25 -27.00 -1.13
C THR A 289 -13.13 -27.87 -2.36
N SER A 290 -12.16 -28.78 -2.38
CA SER A 290 -12.00 -29.69 -3.52
C SER A 290 -13.15 -30.70 -3.60
N PHE A 291 -13.38 -31.28 -4.79
CA PHE A 291 -14.32 -32.41 -4.95
C PHE A 291 -13.97 -33.55 -3.98
N MET A 292 -12.68 -33.86 -3.86
CA MET A 292 -12.17 -34.90 -2.95
C MET A 292 -12.51 -34.63 -1.48
N GLU A 293 -12.35 -33.39 -1.02
CA GLU A 293 -12.70 -32.98 0.34
C GLU A 293 -14.18 -33.22 0.63
N GLN A 294 -15.06 -32.77 -0.26
CA GLN A 294 -16.51 -32.96 -0.09
C GLN A 294 -16.93 -34.42 -0.21
N PHE A 295 -16.27 -35.19 -1.09
CA PHE A 295 -16.50 -36.62 -1.26
C PHE A 295 -16.18 -37.38 0.04
N ILE A 296 -14.98 -37.17 0.60
CA ILE A 296 -14.53 -37.86 1.82
C ILE A 296 -15.39 -37.41 3.01
N TYR A 297 -15.65 -36.10 3.15
CA TYR A 297 -16.49 -35.58 4.22
C TYR A 297 -17.88 -36.25 4.22
N LYS A 298 -18.57 -36.23 3.08
CA LYS A 298 -19.93 -36.79 2.99
C LYS A 298 -19.94 -38.29 3.21
N ALA A 299 -18.92 -39.01 2.76
CA ALA A 299 -18.80 -40.45 2.99
C ALA A 299 -18.60 -40.78 4.49
N LEU A 300 -17.78 -40.00 5.20
CA LEU A 300 -17.61 -40.14 6.65
C LEU A 300 -18.90 -39.80 7.41
N VAL A 301 -19.61 -38.73 7.01
CA VAL A 301 -20.91 -38.37 7.60
C VAL A 301 -21.91 -39.52 7.46
N GLN A 302 -21.96 -40.14 6.27
CA GLN A 302 -22.86 -41.26 5.99
C GLN A 302 -22.52 -42.49 6.85
N SER A 303 -21.24 -42.78 7.02
CA SER A 303 -20.77 -43.95 7.77
C SER A 303 -20.99 -43.81 9.27
N LEU A 304 -20.84 -42.58 9.80
CA LEU A 304 -20.88 -42.31 11.24
C LEU A 304 -22.28 -41.98 11.79
N LYS A 305 -23.31 -41.92 10.93
CA LYS A 305 -24.73 -41.75 11.32
C LYS A 305 -24.95 -40.70 12.43
N GLN A 306 -24.27 -39.55 12.31
CA GLN A 306 -24.20 -38.41 13.24
C GLN A 306 -23.33 -38.60 14.49
N THR A 307 -22.04 -38.42 14.29
CA THR A 307 -21.12 -37.88 15.31
C THR A 307 -20.41 -36.66 14.71
N GLU A 308 -20.27 -35.57 15.47
CA GLU A 308 -19.82 -34.23 15.05
C GLU A 308 -18.60 -34.21 14.10
N ILE A 309 -18.77 -34.41 12.79
CA ILE A 309 -17.69 -34.20 11.81
C ILE A 309 -17.59 -32.72 11.52
N LEU A 310 -16.41 -32.15 11.74
CA LEU A 310 -16.13 -30.73 11.55
C LEU A 310 -15.29 -30.55 10.29
N ASN A 311 -15.69 -29.61 9.42
CA ASN A 311 -14.88 -29.20 8.29
C ASN A 311 -14.05 -27.96 8.65
N ARG A 312 -12.79 -27.93 8.22
CA ARG A 312 -11.87 -26.79 8.36
C ARG A 312 -11.76 -26.26 9.78
N ASP A 313 -11.67 -27.19 10.73
CA ASP A 313 -11.44 -26.84 12.12
C ASP A 313 -10.10 -26.14 12.28
N LYS A 314 -10.10 -24.99 12.97
CA LYS A 314 -8.89 -24.24 13.36
C LYS A 314 -8.61 -24.31 14.85
N LYS A 315 -9.56 -24.82 15.64
CA LYS A 315 -9.53 -24.70 17.09
C LYS A 315 -8.63 -25.74 17.73
N LEU A 316 -8.65 -26.98 17.24
CA LEU A 316 -7.94 -28.09 17.88
C LEU A 316 -6.42 -27.85 17.98
N ILE A 317 -5.82 -27.39 16.88
CA ILE A 317 -4.36 -27.20 16.78
C ILE A 317 -3.93 -25.76 16.47
N GLY A 318 -4.85 -24.81 16.42
CA GLY A 318 -4.55 -23.42 16.02
C GLY A 318 -4.21 -23.27 14.53
N ARG A 319 -4.47 -24.29 13.71
CA ARG A 319 -4.28 -24.35 12.26
C ARG A 319 -5.45 -25.11 11.63
N GLU A 320 -5.77 -24.78 10.38
CA GLU A 320 -6.87 -25.40 9.63
C GLU A 320 -6.60 -26.90 9.39
N LEU A 321 -7.58 -27.75 9.68
CA LEU A 321 -7.66 -29.18 9.36
C LEU A 321 -8.87 -29.42 8.46
N ASP A 322 -8.69 -29.97 7.26
CA ASP A 322 -9.77 -30.03 6.26
C ASP A 322 -11.01 -30.78 6.77
N ILE A 323 -10.81 -31.96 7.36
CA ILE A 323 -11.86 -32.76 8.02
C ILE A 323 -11.37 -33.20 9.39
N LEU A 324 -12.16 -32.98 10.43
CA LEU A 324 -11.91 -33.41 11.81
C LEU A 324 -13.06 -34.29 12.29
N VAL A 325 -12.72 -35.42 12.90
CA VAL A 325 -13.67 -36.36 13.54
C VAL A 325 -13.31 -36.47 15.03
N PRO A 326 -13.87 -35.58 15.88
CA PRO A 326 -13.59 -35.52 17.31
C PRO A 326 -13.86 -36.82 18.05
N SER A 327 -15.00 -37.47 17.76
CA SER A 327 -15.44 -38.71 18.43
C SER A 327 -14.46 -39.87 18.26
N TYR A 328 -13.79 -39.95 17.11
CA TYR A 328 -12.82 -41.00 16.78
C TYR A 328 -11.36 -40.52 16.87
N LYS A 329 -11.14 -39.28 17.33
CA LYS A 329 -9.81 -38.67 17.49
C LYS A 329 -8.93 -38.76 16.24
N PHE A 330 -9.49 -38.49 15.06
CA PHE A 330 -8.70 -38.36 13.84
C PHE A 330 -9.10 -37.16 12.99
N ALA A 331 -8.22 -36.78 12.08
CA ALA A 331 -8.43 -35.75 11.07
C ALA A 331 -7.87 -36.21 9.72
N VAL A 332 -8.32 -35.57 8.64
CA VAL A 332 -7.89 -35.82 7.26
C VAL A 332 -7.52 -34.49 6.63
N GLU A 333 -6.32 -34.41 6.07
CA GLU A 333 -5.81 -33.31 5.25
C GLU A 333 -5.71 -33.76 3.80
N ILE A 334 -6.21 -32.95 2.88
CA ILE A 334 -6.43 -33.30 1.48
C ILE A 334 -5.78 -32.23 0.61
N GLY A 335 -4.78 -32.64 -0.16
CA GLY A 335 -3.98 -31.71 -0.95
C GLY A 335 -3.61 -32.24 -2.32
N SER A 336 -3.51 -31.36 -3.31
CA SER A 336 -2.88 -31.74 -4.58
C SER A 336 -1.38 -31.53 -4.51
N TRP A 337 -0.59 -32.55 -4.88
CA TRP A 337 0.86 -32.52 -4.76
C TRP A 337 1.51 -31.36 -5.53
N LYS A 338 0.86 -30.89 -6.61
CA LYS A 338 1.27 -29.69 -7.35
C LYS A 338 1.51 -28.47 -6.45
N TRP A 339 0.70 -28.33 -5.40
CA TRP A 339 0.76 -27.23 -4.42
C TRP A 339 1.50 -27.65 -3.15
N HIS A 340 1.25 -28.87 -2.67
CA HIS A 340 1.75 -29.30 -1.36
C HIS A 340 3.24 -29.69 -1.35
N LYS A 341 3.85 -29.91 -2.52
CA LYS A 341 5.30 -30.19 -2.62
C LYS A 341 6.19 -29.12 -1.97
N ASP A 342 5.74 -27.86 -1.96
CA ASP A 342 6.51 -26.71 -1.46
C ASP A 342 6.19 -26.38 0.00
N ILE A 343 5.18 -27.02 0.60
CA ILE A 343 4.72 -26.78 1.98
C ILE A 343 4.65 -28.05 2.83
N ILE A 344 5.27 -29.14 2.39
CA ILE A 344 5.25 -30.44 3.08
C ILE A 344 5.64 -30.35 4.57
N ASP A 345 6.64 -29.53 4.91
CA ASP A 345 7.09 -29.40 6.29
C ASP A 345 6.00 -28.74 7.17
N SER A 346 5.11 -27.91 6.59
CA SER A 346 3.94 -27.36 7.28
C SER A 346 2.86 -28.42 7.51
N ASP A 347 2.62 -29.32 6.56
CA ASP A 347 1.65 -30.41 6.70
C ASP A 347 2.13 -31.44 7.73
N LEU A 348 3.43 -31.78 7.70
CA LEU A 348 4.06 -32.60 8.74
C LEU A 348 3.96 -31.95 10.13
N LYS A 349 4.02 -30.62 10.20
CA LYS A 349 3.80 -29.90 11.46
C LYS A 349 2.37 -30.05 11.99
N LYS A 350 1.37 -30.04 11.10
CA LYS A 350 -0.02 -30.33 11.51
C LYS A 350 -0.11 -31.72 12.12
N GLN A 351 0.57 -32.71 11.52
CA GLN A 351 0.60 -34.09 12.02
C GLN A 351 1.18 -34.18 13.45
N GLU A 352 2.30 -33.50 13.70
CA GLU A 352 2.89 -33.38 15.05
C GLU A 352 1.95 -32.71 16.06
N LEU A 353 1.26 -31.64 15.66
CA LEU A 353 0.34 -30.90 16.52
C LEU A 353 -0.91 -31.72 16.86
N CYS A 354 -1.47 -32.45 15.88
CA CYS A 354 -2.56 -33.38 16.11
C CYS A 354 -2.14 -34.48 17.10
N ALA A 355 -0.96 -35.09 16.89
CA ALA A 355 -0.45 -36.13 17.77
C ALA A 355 -0.30 -35.64 19.23
N LYS A 356 0.19 -34.41 19.44
CA LYS A 356 0.26 -33.77 20.77
C LYS A 356 -1.10 -33.57 21.44
N LYS A 357 -2.18 -33.47 20.66
CA LYS A 357 -3.56 -33.38 21.15
C LYS A 357 -4.23 -34.75 21.28
N GLY A 358 -3.52 -35.84 20.98
CA GLY A 358 -4.07 -37.20 20.98
C GLY A 358 -4.92 -37.52 19.75
N TYR A 359 -4.70 -36.81 18.64
CA TYR A 359 -5.39 -37.01 17.37
C TYR A 359 -4.44 -37.59 16.31
N ARG A 360 -4.95 -38.52 15.49
CA ARG A 360 -4.25 -39.03 14.30
C ARG A 360 -4.61 -38.18 13.08
N LEU A 361 -3.62 -37.77 12.28
CA LEU A 361 -3.87 -37.01 11.04
C LEU A 361 -3.41 -37.82 9.82
N PHE A 362 -4.37 -38.15 8.96
CA PHE A 362 -4.13 -38.71 7.63
C PHE A 362 -3.90 -37.58 6.64
N ILE A 363 -2.81 -37.64 5.88
CA ILE A 363 -2.50 -36.65 4.83
C ILE A 363 -2.59 -37.36 3.48
N ILE A 364 -3.39 -36.82 2.57
CA ILE A 364 -3.68 -37.44 1.28
C ILE A 364 -3.22 -36.50 0.16
N TYR A 365 -2.33 -36.98 -0.69
CA TYR A 365 -1.82 -36.25 -1.85
C TYR A 365 -2.18 -36.92 -3.17
N ASP A 366 -2.90 -36.23 -4.04
CA ASP A 366 -3.11 -36.64 -5.43
C ASP A 366 -2.08 -36.00 -6.38
N VAL A 367 -1.99 -36.53 -7.60
CA VAL A 367 -1.03 -36.07 -8.63
C VAL A 367 0.44 -36.12 -8.15
N CYS A 368 0.74 -36.98 -7.17
CA CYS A 368 2.07 -37.17 -6.60
C CYS A 368 2.85 -38.21 -7.40
N LYS A 369 3.68 -37.75 -8.34
CA LYS A 369 4.51 -38.62 -9.19
C LYS A 369 5.88 -38.95 -8.59
N THR A 370 6.22 -38.37 -7.45
CA THR A 370 7.55 -38.44 -6.84
C THR A 370 7.57 -39.45 -5.70
N ASN A 371 8.69 -40.15 -5.53
CA ASN A 371 8.82 -41.19 -4.50
C ASN A 371 9.80 -40.77 -3.38
N SER A 372 9.50 -39.67 -2.69
CA SER A 372 10.34 -39.10 -1.64
C SER A 372 10.21 -39.85 -0.30
N ASN A 373 11.31 -40.04 0.43
CA ASN A 373 11.26 -40.65 1.76
C ASN A 373 10.47 -39.81 2.78
N LYS A 374 10.36 -38.48 2.59
CA LYS A 374 9.58 -37.58 3.48
C LYS A 374 8.09 -37.93 3.53
N ILE A 375 7.54 -38.44 2.42
CA ILE A 375 6.11 -38.80 2.27
C ILE A 375 5.84 -40.30 2.41
N LYS A 376 6.88 -41.14 2.58
CA LYS A 376 6.75 -42.58 2.88
C LYS A 376 6.50 -42.80 4.37
N LYS A 377 5.39 -42.31 4.88
CA LYS A 377 4.95 -42.51 6.27
C LYS A 377 3.59 -43.21 6.29
N LYS A 378 3.31 -43.97 7.35
CA LYS A 378 2.09 -44.79 7.50
C LYS A 378 0.78 -44.01 7.24
N ASP A 379 0.74 -42.75 7.66
CA ASP A 379 -0.45 -41.88 7.60
C ASP A 379 -0.35 -40.81 6.51
N ILE A 380 0.56 -40.98 5.54
CA ILE A 380 0.67 -40.12 4.35
C ILE A 380 0.45 -40.99 3.12
N TRP A 381 -0.63 -40.75 2.40
CA TRP A 381 -1.03 -41.56 1.24
C TRP A 381 -0.96 -40.74 -0.04
N THR A 382 -0.35 -41.31 -1.06
CA THR A 382 -0.01 -40.60 -2.30
C THR A 382 -0.53 -41.33 -3.51
N TYR A 383 -1.11 -40.60 -4.45
CA TYR A 383 -1.66 -41.13 -5.71
C TYR A 383 -1.03 -40.42 -6.90
N PRO A 384 -0.57 -41.13 -7.96
CA PRO A 384 0.15 -40.51 -9.07
C PRO A 384 -0.74 -39.78 -10.08
N TYR A 385 -2.07 -39.86 -9.91
CA TYR A 385 -3.10 -39.24 -10.75
C TYR A 385 -4.06 -38.37 -9.92
N ASP A 386 -4.88 -37.57 -10.60
CA ASP A 386 -5.96 -36.79 -9.97
C ASP A 386 -7.10 -37.76 -9.63
N LEU A 387 -7.33 -37.95 -8.34
CA LEU A 387 -8.35 -38.88 -7.84
C LEU A 387 -9.77 -38.43 -8.18
N SER A 388 -9.98 -37.12 -8.39
CA SER A 388 -11.30 -36.55 -8.73
C SER A 388 -11.67 -36.77 -10.20
N ASP A 389 -10.70 -37.10 -11.07
CA ASP A 389 -10.91 -37.32 -12.50
C ASP A 389 -11.07 -38.83 -12.86
N GLU A 390 -11.03 -39.74 -11.88
CA GLU A 390 -11.23 -41.19 -12.08
C GLU A 390 -12.71 -41.52 -12.38
N LYS A 391 -12.96 -42.22 -13.50
CA LYS A 391 -14.32 -42.44 -14.07
C LYS A 391 -15.36 -43.02 -13.08
N ASP A 392 -14.94 -43.83 -12.11
CA ASP A 392 -15.82 -44.51 -11.14
C ASP A 392 -15.46 -44.22 -9.66
N TYR A 393 -14.48 -43.32 -9.44
CA TYR A 393 -13.93 -42.97 -8.13
C TYR A 393 -13.51 -44.19 -7.29
N LYS A 394 -13.09 -45.29 -7.93
CA LYS A 394 -12.73 -46.55 -7.26
C LYS A 394 -11.66 -46.31 -6.19
N SER A 395 -10.64 -45.54 -6.52
CA SER A 395 -9.53 -45.21 -5.61
C SER A 395 -10.00 -44.35 -4.44
N LEU A 396 -10.93 -43.39 -4.65
CA LEU A 396 -11.53 -42.60 -3.57
C LEU A 396 -12.44 -43.42 -2.65
N LYS A 397 -13.21 -44.36 -3.21
CA LYS A 397 -14.03 -45.29 -2.44
C LYS A 397 -13.17 -46.20 -1.57
N GLU A 398 -12.08 -46.73 -2.13
CA GLU A 398 -11.10 -47.54 -1.40
C GLU A 398 -10.40 -46.74 -0.30
N LEU A 399 -10.00 -45.50 -0.61
CA LEU A 399 -9.43 -44.54 0.33
C LEU A 399 -10.33 -44.33 1.55
N VAL A 400 -11.62 -44.05 1.31
CA VAL A 400 -12.62 -43.92 2.40
C VAL A 400 -12.72 -45.23 3.19
N GLY A 401 -12.83 -46.38 2.51
CA GLY A 401 -12.87 -47.68 3.16
C GLY A 401 -11.65 -47.94 4.06
N ASN A 402 -10.46 -47.52 3.64
CA ASN A 402 -9.23 -47.61 4.42
C ASN A 402 -9.26 -46.70 5.65
N ILE A 403 -9.73 -45.45 5.53
CA ILE A 403 -9.88 -44.55 6.68
C ILE A 403 -10.83 -45.17 7.70
N LEU A 404 -12.00 -45.65 7.26
CA LEU A 404 -12.99 -46.27 8.15
C LEU A 404 -12.40 -47.49 8.87
N ARG A 405 -11.79 -48.41 8.10
CA ARG A 405 -11.18 -49.64 8.64
C ARG A 405 -10.08 -49.36 9.65
N ILE A 406 -9.20 -48.38 9.40
CA ILE A 406 -8.07 -48.06 10.27
C ILE A 406 -8.51 -47.45 11.62
N ASN A 407 -9.71 -46.88 11.66
CA ASN A 407 -10.30 -46.30 12.86
C ASN A 407 -11.42 -47.18 13.45
N ASP A 408 -11.46 -48.45 13.06
CA ASP A 408 -12.44 -49.45 13.54
C ASP A 408 -13.91 -49.03 13.32
N ILE A 409 -14.17 -48.29 12.23
CA ILE A 409 -15.51 -47.86 11.83
C ILE A 409 -16.06 -48.83 10.78
N PRO A 410 -17.25 -49.44 10.99
CA PRO A 410 -17.90 -50.26 9.99
C PRO A 410 -18.22 -49.47 8.72
N ASN A 411 -17.82 -49.97 7.56
CA ASN A 411 -18.20 -49.37 6.28
C ASN A 411 -19.60 -49.85 5.88
N THR A 412 -20.59 -48.97 6.02
CA THR A 412 -21.99 -49.26 5.67
C THR A 412 -22.44 -48.60 4.36
N ILE A 413 -21.51 -48.09 3.54
CA ILE A 413 -21.84 -47.37 2.30
C ILE A 413 -22.05 -48.38 1.16
N ASP A 414 -23.29 -48.52 0.71
CA ASP A 414 -23.66 -49.30 -0.47
C ASP A 414 -23.68 -48.46 -1.77
N GLY A 415 -24.01 -49.13 -2.89
CA GLY A 415 -24.02 -48.52 -4.24
C GLY A 415 -24.88 -47.27 -4.36
N SER A 416 -26.04 -47.23 -3.72
CA SER A 416 -26.98 -46.11 -3.82
C SER A 416 -26.46 -44.86 -3.11
N TYR A 417 -25.84 -45.05 -1.94
CA TYR A 417 -25.22 -43.95 -1.19
C TYR A 417 -24.00 -43.36 -1.88
N TRP A 418 -23.26 -44.14 -2.68
CA TRP A 418 -22.14 -43.61 -3.46
C TRP A 418 -22.59 -42.56 -4.49
N ASP A 419 -23.74 -42.77 -5.13
CA ASP A 419 -24.28 -41.80 -6.10
C ASP A 419 -24.71 -40.50 -5.41
N GLU A 420 -25.27 -40.60 -4.21
CA GLU A 420 -25.59 -39.43 -3.37
C GLU A 420 -24.32 -38.68 -2.92
N ILE A 421 -23.28 -39.40 -2.50
CA ILE A 421 -21.99 -38.81 -2.11
C ILE A 421 -21.37 -38.06 -3.28
N VAL A 422 -21.35 -38.66 -4.47
CA VAL A 422 -20.81 -38.04 -5.70
C VAL A 422 -21.59 -36.78 -6.04
N SER A 423 -22.93 -36.86 -6.02
CA SER A 423 -23.80 -35.71 -6.31
C SER A 423 -23.57 -34.57 -5.33
N TYR A 424 -23.50 -34.88 -4.04
CA TYR A 424 -23.19 -33.92 -2.99
C TYR A 424 -21.84 -33.26 -3.22
N ALA A 425 -20.80 -34.06 -3.49
CA ALA A 425 -19.44 -33.56 -3.69
C ALA A 425 -19.36 -32.62 -4.89
N TYR A 426 -20.07 -32.91 -5.98
CA TYR A 426 -20.18 -32.00 -7.13
C TYR A 426 -20.88 -30.70 -6.78
N GLU A 427 -22.02 -30.75 -6.10
CA GLU A 427 -22.76 -29.55 -5.71
C GLU A 427 -21.95 -28.66 -4.75
N HIS A 428 -21.17 -29.27 -3.84
CA HIS A 428 -20.50 -28.56 -2.76
C HIS A 428 -19.05 -28.18 -3.05
N SER A 429 -18.42 -28.76 -4.08
CA SER A 429 -17.08 -28.37 -4.56
C SER A 429 -17.08 -27.30 -5.66
N GLN A 430 -18.26 -26.95 -6.17
CA GLN A 430 -18.41 -25.98 -7.25
C GLN A 430 -18.14 -24.54 -6.77
N ARG A 431 -17.03 -23.95 -7.24
CA ARG A 431 -16.74 -22.50 -7.08
C ARG A 431 -17.71 -21.60 -7.87
N VAL A 432 -18.56 -22.19 -8.70
CA VAL A 432 -19.66 -21.60 -9.48
C VAL A 432 -20.63 -22.75 -9.75
N ASP A 433 -21.88 -22.69 -9.29
CA ASP A 433 -22.82 -23.79 -9.54
C ASP A 433 -23.14 -23.95 -11.04
N PHE A 434 -23.61 -25.12 -11.49
CA PHE A 434 -23.86 -25.41 -12.91
C PHE A 434 -24.85 -24.43 -13.55
N GLU A 435 -25.86 -23.99 -12.80
CA GLU A 435 -26.88 -23.05 -13.28
C GLU A 435 -26.32 -21.62 -13.41
N GLU A 436 -25.45 -21.19 -12.49
CA GLU A 436 -24.67 -19.96 -12.61
C GLU A 436 -23.70 -20.04 -13.79
N TYR A 437 -23.06 -21.18 -14.03
CA TYR A 437 -22.22 -21.38 -15.22
C TYR A 437 -23.04 -21.24 -16.51
N LYS A 438 -24.21 -21.89 -16.61
CA LYS A 438 -25.12 -21.75 -17.76
C LYS A 438 -25.56 -20.31 -17.97
N ARG A 439 -26.02 -19.62 -16.92
CA ARG A 439 -26.47 -18.23 -17.02
C ARG A 439 -25.33 -17.28 -17.43
N ARG A 440 -24.12 -17.48 -16.92
CA ARG A 440 -22.95 -16.72 -17.36
C ARG A 440 -22.63 -17.00 -18.81
N LEU A 441 -22.67 -18.26 -19.22
CA LEU A 441 -22.41 -18.68 -20.60
C LEU A 441 -23.44 -18.08 -21.56
N GLN A 442 -24.72 -18.08 -21.20
CA GLN A 442 -25.79 -17.43 -21.96
C GLN A 442 -25.53 -15.93 -22.16
N LYS A 443 -25.01 -15.25 -21.13
CA LYS A 443 -24.72 -13.83 -21.19
C LYS A 443 -23.46 -13.50 -21.99
N SER A 444 -22.43 -14.35 -21.94
CA SER A 444 -21.10 -14.04 -22.49
C SER A 444 -20.84 -14.64 -23.87
N ASN A 445 -21.32 -15.84 -24.16
CA ASN A 445 -21.02 -16.56 -25.39
C ASN A 445 -22.09 -16.32 -26.46
N LYS A 446 -21.71 -15.62 -27.53
CA LYS A 446 -22.58 -15.31 -28.67
C LYS A 446 -23.13 -16.53 -29.40
N ASN A 447 -22.49 -17.69 -29.25
CA ASN A 447 -22.93 -18.95 -29.86
C ASN A 447 -23.77 -19.82 -28.91
N TYR A 448 -24.17 -19.30 -27.73
CA TYR A 448 -24.85 -20.10 -26.71
C TYR A 448 -26.11 -20.79 -27.24
N ASP A 449 -26.92 -20.10 -28.02
CA ASP A 449 -28.18 -20.65 -28.54
C ASP A 449 -27.95 -21.86 -29.46
N ASP A 450 -26.79 -21.93 -30.11
CA ASP A 450 -26.37 -23.02 -30.99
C ASP A 450 -25.73 -24.21 -30.26
N ILE A 451 -25.61 -24.12 -28.93
CA ILE A 451 -24.90 -25.09 -28.09
C ILE A 451 -25.88 -25.72 -27.10
N GLU A 452 -25.87 -27.04 -27.03
CA GLU A 452 -26.54 -27.83 -26.02
C GLU A 452 -25.48 -28.49 -25.13
N ILE A 453 -25.50 -28.23 -23.82
CA ILE A 453 -24.59 -28.88 -22.87
C ILE A 453 -25.20 -30.24 -22.48
N ILE A 454 -24.49 -31.33 -22.75
CA ILE A 454 -24.99 -32.70 -22.57
C ILE A 454 -24.15 -33.52 -21.58
N GLY A 455 -23.20 -32.89 -20.87
CA GLY A 455 -22.37 -33.53 -19.85
C GLY A 455 -22.25 -32.69 -18.58
N PRO A 456 -21.81 -33.28 -17.47
CA PRO A 456 -21.72 -32.58 -16.18
C PRO A 456 -20.67 -31.47 -16.25
N TYR A 457 -20.98 -30.33 -15.62
CA TYR A 457 -20.00 -29.28 -15.35
C TYR A 457 -19.36 -29.54 -13.99
N THR A 458 -18.02 -29.49 -13.95
CA THR A 458 -17.25 -29.76 -12.73
C THR A 458 -16.43 -28.54 -12.30
N LYS A 459 -15.51 -28.09 -13.16
CA LYS A 459 -14.61 -26.94 -12.93
C LYS A 459 -14.34 -26.19 -14.25
N LEU A 460 -13.99 -24.90 -14.17
CA LEU A 460 -13.70 -24.08 -15.35
C LEU A 460 -12.57 -24.65 -16.24
N SER A 461 -11.59 -25.32 -15.66
CA SER A 461 -10.48 -25.91 -16.41
C SER A 461 -10.79 -27.28 -17.02
N ALA A 462 -11.94 -27.88 -16.70
CA ALA A 462 -12.33 -29.19 -17.23
C ALA A 462 -13.00 -29.07 -18.60
N LYS A 463 -12.96 -30.18 -19.35
CA LYS A 463 -13.75 -30.33 -20.56
C LYS A 463 -15.22 -30.53 -20.21
N ILE A 464 -16.11 -29.94 -21.00
CA ILE A 464 -17.56 -30.11 -20.88
C ILE A 464 -18.10 -30.66 -22.19
N LYS A 465 -18.97 -31.68 -22.13
CA LYS A 465 -19.51 -32.31 -23.34
C LYS A 465 -20.67 -31.47 -23.89
N CYS A 466 -20.56 -31.06 -25.15
CA CYS A 466 -21.55 -30.23 -25.84
C CYS A 466 -21.98 -30.86 -27.16
N ARG A 467 -23.22 -30.59 -27.57
CA ARG A 467 -23.76 -30.86 -28.90
C ARG A 467 -24.07 -29.53 -29.60
N CYS A 468 -23.67 -29.40 -30.85
CA CYS A 468 -24.06 -28.27 -31.68
C CYS A 468 -25.48 -28.46 -32.20
N LYS A 469 -26.39 -27.54 -31.89
CA LYS A 469 -27.78 -27.60 -32.37
C LYS A 469 -27.91 -27.38 -33.88
N LYS A 470 -26.95 -26.67 -34.50
CA LYS A 470 -26.94 -26.41 -35.95
C LYS A 470 -26.53 -27.62 -36.80
N CYS A 471 -25.59 -28.42 -36.35
CA CYS A 471 -25.01 -29.50 -37.17
C CYS A 471 -24.95 -30.87 -36.48
N GLY A 472 -25.43 -30.99 -35.24
CA GLY A 472 -25.41 -32.22 -34.46
C GLY A 472 -24.05 -32.65 -33.92
N HIS A 473 -22.96 -31.98 -34.31
CA HIS A 473 -21.61 -32.36 -33.91
C HIS A 473 -21.42 -32.29 -32.39
N ILE A 474 -20.89 -33.37 -31.82
CA ILE A 474 -20.52 -33.47 -30.40
C ILE A 474 -19.05 -33.07 -30.23
N PHE A 475 -18.77 -32.16 -29.30
CA PHE A 475 -17.45 -31.62 -29.04
C PHE A 475 -17.24 -31.37 -27.54
N GLU A 476 -15.98 -31.37 -27.09
CA GLU A 476 -15.62 -31.29 -25.67
C GLU A 476 -14.67 -30.11 -25.39
N PRO A 477 -15.19 -28.86 -25.42
CA PRO A 477 -14.39 -27.68 -25.12
C PRO A 477 -14.03 -27.61 -23.63
N ILE A 478 -12.97 -26.87 -23.31
CA ILE A 478 -12.71 -26.45 -21.92
C ILE A 478 -13.81 -25.45 -21.51
N ALA A 479 -14.41 -25.63 -20.34
CA ALA A 479 -15.51 -24.79 -19.86
C ALA A 479 -15.13 -23.30 -19.78
N PHE A 480 -13.89 -22.99 -19.40
CA PHE A 480 -13.33 -21.64 -19.42
C PHE A 480 -13.34 -21.03 -20.83
N ASP A 481 -12.91 -21.79 -21.84
CA ASP A 481 -12.85 -21.31 -23.21
C ASP A 481 -14.26 -21.07 -23.77
N LEU A 482 -15.18 -21.99 -23.47
CA LEU A 482 -16.59 -21.85 -23.81
C LEU A 482 -17.18 -20.57 -23.19
N LEU A 483 -16.82 -20.26 -21.95
CA LEU A 483 -17.32 -19.10 -21.23
C LEU A 483 -16.68 -17.76 -21.66
N ARG A 484 -15.36 -17.73 -21.89
CA ARG A 484 -14.57 -16.50 -22.03
C ARG A 484 -14.06 -16.22 -23.43
N ARG A 485 -13.90 -17.25 -24.27
CA ARG A 485 -13.31 -17.12 -25.61
C ARG A 485 -14.33 -17.17 -26.74
N ASN A 486 -15.63 -17.17 -26.43
CA ASN A 486 -16.72 -17.27 -27.40
C ASN A 486 -16.56 -18.45 -28.37
N THR A 487 -16.00 -19.56 -27.89
CA THR A 487 -15.82 -20.75 -28.72
C THR A 487 -17.17 -21.42 -28.97
N GLY A 488 -17.30 -22.10 -30.10
CA GLY A 488 -18.49 -22.85 -30.48
C GLY A 488 -18.10 -24.04 -31.35
N CYS A 489 -19.04 -24.54 -32.15
CA CYS A 489 -18.76 -25.67 -33.03
C CYS A 489 -17.71 -25.32 -34.10
N ILE A 490 -16.58 -26.03 -34.10
CA ILE A 490 -15.51 -25.82 -35.08
C ILE A 490 -15.95 -26.14 -36.52
N ILE A 491 -16.86 -27.10 -36.70
CA ILE A 491 -17.38 -27.47 -38.02
C ILE A 491 -18.20 -26.32 -38.61
N CYS A 492 -19.12 -25.73 -37.84
CA CYS A 492 -19.91 -24.57 -38.27
C CYS A 492 -19.02 -23.38 -38.60
N ARG A 493 -18.04 -23.07 -37.73
CA ARG A 493 -17.08 -21.99 -37.97
C ARG A 493 -16.28 -22.20 -39.26
N ASN A 494 -15.81 -23.42 -39.51
CA ASN A 494 -15.03 -23.74 -40.71
C ASN A 494 -15.89 -23.65 -41.99
N LYS A 495 -17.16 -24.06 -41.94
CA LYS A 495 -18.10 -23.88 -43.06
C LYS A 495 -18.31 -22.39 -43.38
N GLU A 496 -18.51 -21.55 -42.38
CA GLU A 496 -18.62 -20.09 -42.58
C GLU A 496 -17.35 -19.48 -43.17
N THR A 497 -16.16 -19.89 -42.72
CA THR A 497 -14.91 -19.39 -43.30
C THR A 497 -14.69 -19.82 -44.75
N ARG A 498 -15.11 -21.04 -45.12
CA ARG A 498 -15.03 -21.51 -46.51
C ARG A 498 -16.06 -20.86 -47.42
N ALA A 499 -17.19 -20.37 -46.88
CA ALA A 499 -18.23 -19.67 -47.62
C ALA A 499 -17.92 -18.17 -47.87
N ARG A 500 -16.93 -17.57 -47.20
CA ARG A 500 -16.54 -16.17 -47.44
C ARG A 500 -15.82 -16.03 -48.78
N LYS A 501 -16.42 -15.31 -49.73
CA LYS A 501 -15.77 -14.88 -50.98
C LYS A 501 -14.43 -14.21 -50.68
N ARG A 502 -13.37 -14.51 -51.46
CA ARG A 502 -12.06 -13.89 -51.23
C ARG A 502 -12.15 -12.40 -51.52
N LYS A 503 -11.33 -11.60 -50.84
CA LYS A 503 -11.32 -10.13 -51.02
C LYS A 503 -11.05 -9.73 -52.48
N VAL A 504 -10.23 -10.49 -53.20
CA VAL A 504 -9.98 -10.29 -54.65
C VAL A 504 -11.25 -10.47 -55.48
N ASP A 505 -12.04 -11.53 -55.20
CA ASP A 505 -13.27 -11.81 -55.92
C ASP A 505 -14.33 -10.72 -55.65
N LEU A 506 -14.38 -10.20 -54.41
CA LEU A 506 -15.26 -9.09 -54.02
C LEU A 506 -14.87 -7.77 -54.70
N ILE A 507 -13.58 -7.46 -54.81
CA ILE A 507 -13.07 -6.27 -55.51
C ILE A 507 -13.39 -6.38 -57.02
N ALA A 508 -13.17 -7.54 -57.62
CA ALA A 508 -13.48 -7.79 -59.03
C ALA A 508 -14.98 -7.67 -59.33
N GLU A 509 -15.83 -8.20 -58.44
CA GLU A 509 -17.29 -8.07 -58.57
C GLU A 509 -17.75 -6.61 -58.41
N TRP A 510 -17.19 -5.87 -57.45
CA TRP A 510 -17.48 -4.45 -57.26
C TRP A 510 -17.07 -3.62 -58.49
N ARG A 511 -15.89 -3.89 -59.07
CA ARG A 511 -15.40 -3.22 -60.29
C ARG A 511 -16.32 -3.48 -61.50
N ARG A 512 -16.81 -4.71 -61.67
CA ARG A 512 -17.79 -5.02 -62.74
C ARG A 512 -19.09 -4.24 -62.58
N LYS A 513 -19.57 -4.06 -61.35
CA LYS A 513 -20.79 -3.29 -61.05
C LYS A 513 -20.58 -1.78 -61.13
N ASN A 514 -19.35 -1.30 -60.96
CA ASN A 514 -18.98 0.12 -60.92
C ASN A 514 -17.83 0.41 -61.91
N PRO A 515 -18.09 0.38 -63.23
CA PRO A 515 -17.03 0.51 -64.25
C PRO A 515 -16.29 1.86 -64.19
N ASN A 516 -16.96 2.93 -63.74
CA ASN A 516 -16.36 4.26 -63.54
C ASN A 516 -15.92 4.51 -62.08
N GLY A 517 -16.00 3.49 -61.23
CA GLY A 517 -15.69 3.58 -59.80
C GLY A 517 -14.19 3.59 -59.54
N ASN A 518 -13.76 4.34 -58.53
CA ASN A 518 -12.35 4.44 -58.15
C ASN A 518 -11.99 3.64 -56.88
N LYS A 519 -10.70 3.47 -56.64
CA LYS A 519 -10.14 2.70 -55.50
C LYS A 519 -10.66 3.18 -54.14
N LYS A 520 -10.88 4.49 -53.97
CA LYS A 520 -11.40 5.07 -52.72
C LYS A 520 -12.87 4.72 -52.51
N GLN A 521 -13.68 4.76 -53.56
CA GLN A 521 -15.09 4.35 -53.51
C GLN A 521 -15.23 2.87 -53.18
N CYS A 522 -14.45 2.00 -53.83
CA CYS A 522 -14.45 0.58 -53.52
C CYS A 522 -14.08 0.29 -52.06
N HIS A 523 -13.05 0.94 -51.53
CA HIS A 523 -12.70 0.82 -50.11
C HIS A 523 -13.86 1.24 -49.20
N LYS A 524 -14.48 2.38 -49.48
CA LYS A 524 -15.58 2.94 -48.67
C LYS A 524 -16.82 2.04 -48.68
N GLU A 525 -17.15 1.48 -49.83
CA GLU A 525 -18.40 0.71 -50.03
C GLU A 525 -18.25 -0.77 -49.68
N THR A 526 -17.09 -1.38 -49.92
CA THR A 526 -16.85 -2.79 -49.58
C THR A 526 -16.34 -2.98 -48.14
N GLY A 527 -15.86 -1.91 -47.49
CA GLY A 527 -15.19 -1.97 -46.19
C GLY A 527 -13.84 -2.69 -46.22
N ILE A 528 -13.34 -3.11 -47.39
CA ILE A 528 -12.04 -3.75 -47.54
C ILE A 528 -10.96 -2.68 -47.38
N SER A 529 -9.96 -2.91 -46.52
CA SER A 529 -8.85 -1.96 -46.27
C SER A 529 -8.27 -1.41 -47.58
N TYR A 530 -8.00 -0.10 -47.63
CA TYR A 530 -7.50 0.56 -48.84
C TYR A 530 -6.24 -0.09 -49.43
N VAL A 531 -5.30 -0.54 -48.57
CA VAL A 531 -4.09 -1.27 -48.98
C VAL A 531 -4.41 -2.55 -49.75
N THR A 532 -5.40 -3.33 -49.28
CA THR A 532 -5.85 -4.56 -49.96
C THR A 532 -6.54 -4.24 -51.27
N VAL A 533 -7.32 -3.15 -51.33
CA VAL A 533 -7.95 -2.67 -52.58
C VAL A 533 -6.89 -2.29 -53.61
N LEU A 534 -5.84 -1.56 -53.21
CA LEU A 534 -4.72 -1.22 -54.10
C LEU A 534 -4.02 -2.46 -54.64
N LYS A 535 -3.71 -3.42 -53.76
CA LYS A 535 -3.01 -4.66 -54.11
C LYS A 535 -3.74 -5.48 -55.17
N TRP A 536 -5.06 -5.56 -55.08
CA TRP A 536 -5.89 -6.39 -55.95
C TRP A 536 -6.75 -5.56 -56.93
N TRP A 537 -6.41 -4.28 -57.15
CA TRP A 537 -7.20 -3.42 -58.04
C TRP A 537 -7.08 -3.84 -59.50
N ASN A 538 -5.90 -4.29 -59.90
CA ASN A 538 -5.57 -4.66 -61.28
C ASN A 538 -5.36 -6.18 -61.44
N GLY A 539 -5.57 -6.94 -60.36
CA GLY A 539 -5.28 -8.37 -60.29
C GLY A 539 -6.53 -9.23 -60.36
#